data_AF-A0A2W6AIG6-F1
#
_entry.id   AF-A0A2W6AIG6-F1
#
_cell.length_a   1.000
_cell.length_b   1.000
_cell.length_c   1.000
_cell.angle_alpha   90.00
_cell.angle_beta   90.00
_cell.angle_gamma   90.00
#
_symmetry.space_group_name_H-M   'P 1'
#
loop_
_entity.id
_entity.type
_entity.pdbx_description
1 polymer ?
#
loop_
_entity_poly.entity_id
_entity_poly.type
_entity_poly.pdbx_seq_one_letter_code
_entity_poly.pdbx_strand_id
1 'polypeptide(L)'
;MQSEDTGMDLRALHRHGWSTSALARRFGLNRRTVARELSAGGPRPYPPRAAKHPLTPAQLAHIERRLLVCPVLRATDLHRELQRDFGYGGSYPTFRRQLRPLRPAVVSEPEVRFETAAGVQTQVDWKHLGAWPLGEEVVPLHALVAVLGHSRMPAIRIATSCTRQATFERLLRCLEDLGGVSRELLTDRDTVFCTAGGSLLSPEWVDLCELLGTVPRLCRPYRAKTKGKVERVNREVQESFLAWLTGQLLSPRPTLADYDALAKQWLSEVVLPRRHRTTKRVIAEAWHEEQRLLAPVPEHLIQRFTGDGEAHPVLHVIDPAQRQLGEQVDVRPLTEYEVAM
;
A
#
# COMPACT_ATOMS: atom_id res chain seq x y z
N MET A 1 28.31 -6.75 19.91
CA MET A 1 28.16 -7.14 21.32
C MET A 1 29.22 -8.18 21.72
N GLN A 2 30.48 -8.05 21.27
CA GLN A 2 31.60 -8.94 21.65
C GLN A 2 32.90 -8.18 21.99
N SER A 3 32.96 -6.87 21.73
CA SER A 3 34.17 -6.06 21.86
C SER A 3 34.41 -5.48 23.27
N GLU A 4 33.35 -5.23 24.04
CA GLU A 4 33.49 -4.63 25.39
C GLU A 4 33.92 -5.65 26.45
N ASP A 5 33.36 -6.87 26.39
CA ASP A 5 33.66 -7.96 27.31
C ASP A 5 35.12 -8.43 27.18
N THR A 6 35.58 -8.60 25.93
CA THR A 6 36.97 -8.94 25.61
C THR A 6 37.96 -7.90 26.15
N GLY A 7 37.61 -6.61 26.13
CA GLY A 7 38.46 -5.55 26.65
C GLY A 7 38.59 -5.56 28.18
N MET A 8 37.50 -5.88 28.90
CA MET A 8 37.53 -6.03 30.36
C MET A 8 38.33 -7.26 30.79
N ASP A 9 38.16 -8.39 30.11
CA ASP A 9 38.89 -9.62 30.38
C ASP A 9 40.40 -9.46 30.15
N LEU A 10 40.80 -8.80 29.06
CA LEU A 10 42.21 -8.48 28.80
C LEU A 10 42.84 -7.68 29.95
N ARG A 11 42.13 -6.66 30.47
CA ARG A 11 42.61 -5.82 31.57
C ARG A 11 42.61 -6.55 32.92
N ALA A 12 41.61 -7.39 33.19
CA ALA A 12 41.55 -8.20 34.40
C ALA A 12 42.72 -9.20 34.43
N LEU A 13 42.90 -9.97 33.34
CA LEU A 13 43.98 -10.95 33.25
C LEU A 13 45.37 -10.30 33.26
N HIS A 14 45.54 -9.12 32.65
CA HIS A 14 46.78 -8.37 32.74
C HIS A 14 47.08 -7.90 34.18
N ARG A 15 46.07 -7.47 34.95
CA ARG A 15 46.23 -7.16 36.39
C ARG A 15 46.63 -8.39 37.21
N HIS A 16 46.20 -9.57 36.80
CA HIS A 16 46.61 -10.86 37.39
C HIS A 16 47.98 -11.37 36.86
N GLY A 17 48.78 -10.52 36.21
CA GLY A 17 50.16 -10.83 35.83
C GLY A 17 50.34 -11.49 34.46
N TRP A 18 49.29 -11.58 33.64
CA TRP A 18 49.40 -12.15 32.30
C TRP A 18 50.15 -11.20 31.35
N SER A 19 51.16 -11.72 30.66
CA SER A 19 51.91 -10.94 29.66
C SER A 19 51.07 -10.64 28.41
N THR A 20 51.39 -9.53 27.73
CA THR A 20 50.77 -9.13 26.45
C THR A 20 50.81 -10.25 25.39
N SER A 21 51.85 -11.09 25.40
CA SER A 21 51.99 -12.24 24.50
C SER A 21 51.02 -13.38 24.82
N ALA A 22 50.80 -13.65 26.11
CA ALA A 22 49.91 -14.71 26.55
C ALA A 22 48.45 -14.36 26.24
N LEU A 23 48.09 -13.09 26.45
CA LEU A 23 46.78 -12.54 26.11
C LEU A 23 46.54 -12.57 24.58
N ALA A 24 47.53 -12.17 23.78
CA ALA A 24 47.43 -12.22 22.31
C ALA A 24 47.13 -13.63 21.79
N ARG A 25 47.79 -14.66 22.33
CA ARG A 25 47.52 -16.06 21.95
C ARG A 25 46.15 -16.53 22.42
N ARG A 26 45.78 -16.22 23.67
CA ARG A 26 44.53 -16.67 24.28
C ARG A 26 43.30 -16.12 23.58
N PHE A 27 43.34 -14.84 23.18
CA PHE A 27 42.22 -14.15 22.54
C PHE A 27 42.31 -14.09 21.01
N GLY A 28 43.34 -14.69 20.41
CA GLY A 28 43.56 -14.65 18.95
C GLY A 28 43.79 -13.24 18.39
N LEU A 29 44.32 -12.33 19.21
CA LEU A 29 44.51 -10.92 18.85
C LEU A 29 45.98 -10.62 18.52
N ASN A 30 46.19 -9.64 17.64
CA ASN A 30 47.54 -9.14 17.40
C ASN A 30 48.11 -8.50 18.69
N ARG A 31 49.39 -8.78 19.01
CA ARG A 31 50.05 -8.24 20.21
C ARG A 31 50.01 -6.70 20.30
N ARG A 32 50.04 -6.00 19.15
CA ARG A 32 49.87 -4.54 19.09
C ARG A 32 48.44 -4.12 19.46
N THR A 33 47.44 -4.91 19.12
CA THR A 33 46.04 -4.69 19.52
C THR A 33 45.89 -4.87 21.03
N VAL A 34 46.46 -5.93 21.61
CA VAL A 34 46.43 -6.16 23.07
C VAL A 34 47.12 -5.04 23.83
N ALA A 35 48.34 -4.66 23.43
CA ALA A 35 49.07 -3.56 24.06
C ALA A 35 48.31 -2.21 23.95
N ARG A 36 47.60 -2.00 22.83
CA ARG A 36 46.76 -0.82 22.59
C ARG A 36 45.48 -0.83 23.43
N GLU A 37 44.85 -1.97 23.64
CA GLU A 37 43.65 -2.10 24.50
C GLU A 37 43.98 -1.99 26.00
N LEU A 38 45.17 -2.40 26.41
CA LEU A 38 45.64 -2.27 27.80
C LEU A 38 46.04 -0.84 28.15
N SER A 39 46.53 -0.06 27.19
CA SER A 39 46.89 1.35 27.39
C SER A 39 45.70 2.30 27.26
N ALA A 40 44.66 1.91 26.54
CA ALA A 40 43.39 2.62 26.51
C ALA A 40 42.61 2.32 27.80
N GLY A 41 42.48 3.30 28.69
CA GLY A 41 41.76 3.21 29.97
C GLY A 41 40.23 3.01 29.87
N GLY A 42 39.74 2.42 28.77
CA GLY A 42 38.34 2.16 28.49
C GLY A 42 38.08 1.88 27.00
N PRO A 43 36.90 1.36 26.64
CA PRO A 43 36.52 1.18 25.24
C PRO A 43 36.54 2.53 24.52
N ARG A 44 37.35 2.63 23.45
CA ARG A 44 37.36 3.82 22.60
C ARG A 44 36.18 3.76 21.63
N PRO A 45 35.36 4.81 21.53
CA PRO A 45 34.43 4.93 20.42
C PRO A 45 35.25 5.01 19.12
N TYR A 46 34.87 4.21 18.12
CA TYR A 46 35.40 4.38 16.77
C TYR A 46 35.09 5.82 16.33
N PRO A 47 36.08 6.59 15.82
CA PRO A 47 35.80 7.92 15.30
C PRO A 47 34.75 7.80 14.20
N PRO A 48 33.72 8.67 14.18
CA PRO A 48 32.70 8.63 13.15
C PRO A 48 33.37 8.68 11.77
N ARG A 49 33.11 7.68 10.92
CA ARG A 49 33.59 7.74 9.53
C ARG A 49 32.93 8.95 8.87
N ALA A 50 33.75 9.85 8.31
CA ALA A 50 33.26 10.96 7.52
C ALA A 50 32.31 10.45 6.41
N ALA A 51 31.15 11.09 6.26
CA ALA A 51 30.21 10.73 5.22
C ALA A 51 30.86 10.99 3.86
N LYS A 52 30.89 9.99 2.98
CA LYS A 52 31.52 10.11 1.65
C LYS A 52 30.87 11.18 0.74
N HIS A 53 29.66 11.65 1.07
CA HIS A 53 28.94 12.68 0.32
C HIS A 53 28.10 13.55 1.27
N PRO A 54 28.70 14.49 2.04
CA PRO A 54 27.93 15.40 2.88
C PRO A 54 27.00 16.26 2.03
N LEU A 55 25.82 16.60 2.57
CA LEU A 55 24.92 17.54 1.91
C LEU A 55 25.52 18.94 1.98
N THR A 56 25.51 19.67 0.86
CA THR A 56 25.94 21.08 0.85
C THR A 56 24.89 21.96 1.52
N PRO A 57 25.24 23.20 1.95
CA PRO A 57 24.26 24.13 2.52
C PRO A 57 23.05 24.39 1.62
N ALA A 58 23.25 24.50 0.29
CA ALA A 58 22.15 24.68 -0.66
C ALA A 58 21.23 23.45 -0.76
N GLN A 59 21.81 22.24 -0.73
CA GLN A 59 21.05 20.99 -0.72
C GLN A 59 20.24 20.84 0.57
N LEU A 60 20.84 21.19 1.72
CA LEU A 60 20.15 21.18 3.02
C LEU A 60 18.99 22.17 3.03
N ALA A 61 19.21 23.42 2.61
CA ALA A 61 18.16 24.43 2.54
C ALA A 61 17.00 24.01 1.62
N HIS A 62 17.29 23.36 0.49
CA HIS A 62 16.26 22.79 -0.38
C HIS A 62 15.45 21.70 0.31
N ILE A 63 16.12 20.74 0.97
CA ILE A 63 15.46 19.66 1.71
C ILE A 63 14.55 20.23 2.81
N GLU A 64 15.07 21.15 3.62
CA GLU A 64 14.33 21.74 4.75
C GLU A 64 13.09 22.49 4.28
N ARG A 65 13.23 23.34 3.25
CA ARG A 65 12.11 24.04 2.61
C ARG A 65 11.04 23.06 2.11
N ARG A 66 11.46 21.96 1.50
CA ARG A 66 10.53 20.95 0.96
C ARG A 66 9.85 20.13 2.05
N LEU A 67 10.57 19.77 3.11
CA LEU A 67 10.01 19.05 4.25
C LEU A 67 9.11 19.94 5.11
N LEU A 68 9.34 21.25 5.15
CA LEU A 68 8.47 22.21 5.83
C LEU A 68 7.08 22.25 5.17
N VAL A 69 7.03 22.26 3.84
CA VAL A 69 5.77 22.28 3.08
C VAL A 69 5.13 20.88 3.02
N CYS A 70 5.94 19.84 2.81
CA CYS A 70 5.50 18.46 2.66
C CYS A 70 6.33 17.49 3.54
N PRO A 71 6.03 17.34 4.84
CA PRO A 71 6.81 16.48 5.75
C PRO A 71 6.85 14.99 5.33
N VAL A 72 5.83 14.54 4.60
CA VAL A 72 5.69 13.15 4.11
C VAL A 72 6.27 12.92 2.71
N LEU A 73 6.86 13.94 2.08
CA LEU A 73 7.44 13.86 0.73
C LEU A 73 8.36 12.64 0.59
N ARG A 74 8.30 11.91 -0.52
CA ARG A 74 9.07 10.67 -0.67
C ARG A 74 10.56 11.01 -0.78
N ALA A 75 11.40 10.22 -0.11
CA ALA A 75 12.84 10.41 -0.16
C ALA A 75 13.41 10.21 -1.59
N THR A 76 12.75 9.43 -2.44
CA THR A 76 13.12 9.26 -3.85
C THR A 76 13.01 10.55 -4.64
N ASP A 77 11.98 11.35 -4.35
CA ASP A 77 11.68 12.57 -5.09
C ASP A 77 12.68 13.66 -4.72
N LEU A 78 12.94 13.85 -3.42
CA LEU A 78 14.01 14.73 -2.93
C LEU A 78 15.38 14.32 -3.46
N HIS A 79 15.69 13.02 -3.49
CA HIS A 79 16.98 12.55 -4.03
C HIS A 79 17.12 12.91 -5.51
N ARG A 80 16.08 12.69 -6.32
CA ARG A 80 16.06 13.03 -7.74
C ARG A 80 16.20 14.53 -7.99
N GLU A 81 15.49 15.36 -7.22
CA GLU A 81 15.59 16.83 -7.31
C GLU A 81 16.99 17.32 -6.97
N LEU A 82 17.61 16.79 -5.91
CA LEU A 82 18.96 17.16 -5.55
C LEU A 82 19.99 16.70 -6.58
N GLN A 83 19.78 15.55 -7.21
CA GLN A 83 20.63 15.08 -8.32
C GLN A 83 20.51 16.01 -9.53
N ARG A 84 19.28 16.37 -9.92
CA ARG A 84 19.00 17.16 -11.11
C ARG A 84 19.37 18.63 -10.96
N ASP A 85 18.96 19.25 -9.85
CA ASP A 85 18.96 20.72 -9.70
C ASP A 85 20.07 21.22 -8.77
N PHE A 86 20.67 20.35 -7.96
CA PHE A 86 21.68 20.71 -6.95
C PHE A 86 22.94 19.84 -7.00
N GLY A 87 23.12 19.04 -8.06
CA GLY A 87 24.33 18.26 -8.34
C GLY A 87 24.72 17.22 -7.28
N TYR A 88 23.75 16.63 -6.56
CA TYR A 88 24.05 15.67 -5.50
C TYR A 88 24.58 14.33 -6.06
N GLY A 89 25.83 13.98 -5.76
CA GLY A 89 26.49 12.77 -6.27
C GLY A 89 26.33 11.51 -5.40
N GLY A 90 25.60 11.56 -4.28
CA GLY A 90 25.48 10.42 -3.37
C GLY A 90 24.44 9.39 -3.80
N SER A 91 24.69 8.12 -3.48
CA SER A 91 23.69 7.05 -3.69
C SER A 91 22.43 7.24 -2.84
N TYR A 92 21.29 6.74 -3.32
CA TYR A 92 20.01 6.82 -2.61
C TYR A 92 20.07 6.30 -1.15
N PRO A 93 20.72 5.14 -0.84
CA PRO A 93 20.88 4.69 0.55
C PRO A 93 21.68 5.67 1.42
N THR A 94 22.69 6.34 0.87
CA THR A 94 23.46 7.37 1.59
C THR A 94 22.60 8.59 1.86
N PHE A 95 21.89 9.08 0.85
CA PHE A 95 20.95 10.19 0.99
C PHE A 95 19.88 9.90 2.05
N ARG A 96 19.27 8.70 2.00
CA ARG A 96 18.23 8.30 2.95
C ARG A 96 18.73 8.28 4.40
N ARG A 97 19.99 7.91 4.64
CA ARG A 97 20.61 8.00 5.97
C ARG A 97 20.75 9.44 6.44
N GLN A 98 21.15 10.35 5.55
CA GLN A 98 21.31 11.78 5.83
C GLN A 98 19.98 12.52 6.00
N LEU A 99 18.93 12.07 5.32
CA LEU A 99 17.58 12.64 5.42
C LEU A 99 16.87 12.26 6.72
N ARG A 100 17.20 11.09 7.31
CA ARG A 100 16.54 10.56 8.51
C ARG A 100 16.50 11.54 9.70
N PRO A 101 17.62 12.20 10.10
CA PRO A 101 17.59 13.18 11.19
C PRO A 101 16.88 14.50 10.82
N LEU A 102 16.76 14.81 9.52
CA LEU A 102 16.12 16.05 9.04
C LEU A 102 14.59 15.95 8.99
N ARG A 103 14.04 14.73 9.08
CA ARG A 103 12.59 14.55 9.16
C ARG A 103 12.13 14.72 10.60
N PRO A 104 11.00 15.43 10.83
CA PRO A 104 10.37 15.43 12.14
C PRO A 104 10.09 13.98 12.56
N ALA A 105 10.38 13.66 13.82
CA ALA A 105 10.12 12.35 14.39
C ALA A 105 8.62 12.10 14.36
N VAL A 106 8.14 11.40 13.34
CA VAL A 106 6.78 10.89 13.32
C VAL A 106 6.76 9.76 14.34
N VAL A 107 6.20 10.03 15.51
CA VAL A 107 5.82 9.00 16.47
C VAL A 107 4.72 8.18 15.80
N SER A 108 5.11 7.13 15.10
CA SER A 108 4.16 6.14 14.61
C SER A 108 3.86 5.19 15.75
N GLU A 109 2.64 5.27 16.29
CA GLU A 109 2.04 4.17 17.06
C GLU A 109 2.23 2.85 16.26
N PRO A 110 2.42 1.70 16.94
CA PRO A 110 2.57 0.43 16.24
C PRO A 110 1.33 0.16 15.39
N GLU A 111 1.49 0.19 14.06
CA GLU A 111 0.46 -0.25 13.11
C GLU A 111 0.17 -1.73 13.40
N VAL A 112 -0.96 -2.05 14.04
CA VAL A 112 -1.51 -3.40 14.01
C VAL A 112 -1.91 -3.66 12.56
N ARG A 113 -1.14 -4.49 11.87
CA ARG A 113 -1.28 -4.77 10.45
C ARG A 113 -2.07 -6.06 10.27
N PHE A 114 -3.28 -5.92 9.73
CA PHE A 114 -4.17 -7.03 9.43
C PHE A 114 -3.74 -7.67 8.10
N GLU A 115 -3.41 -8.95 8.11
CA GLU A 115 -3.18 -9.73 6.89
C GLU A 115 -4.38 -10.67 6.66
N THR A 116 -4.75 -10.86 5.40
CA THR A 116 -5.86 -11.72 4.99
C THR A 116 -5.27 -12.82 4.10
N ALA A 117 -5.78 -14.05 4.25
CA ALA A 117 -5.36 -15.14 3.39
C ALA A 117 -5.83 -14.91 1.94
N ALA A 118 -5.18 -15.59 1.00
CA ALA A 118 -5.50 -15.49 -0.42
C ALA A 118 -6.96 -15.89 -0.70
N GLY A 119 -7.65 -15.08 -1.50
CA GLY A 119 -9.04 -15.29 -1.91
C GLY A 119 -10.08 -14.95 -0.83
N VAL A 120 -9.65 -14.49 0.35
CA VAL A 120 -10.59 -14.20 1.45
C VAL A 120 -11.31 -12.88 1.24
N GLN A 121 -10.61 -11.81 0.85
CA GLN A 121 -11.19 -10.47 0.90
C GLN A 121 -10.72 -9.57 -0.24
N THR A 122 -11.65 -8.87 -0.86
CA THR A 122 -11.42 -7.73 -1.76
C THR A 122 -11.97 -6.48 -1.11
N GLN A 123 -11.20 -5.41 -1.06
CA GLN A 123 -11.67 -4.11 -0.58
C GLN A 123 -11.99 -3.19 -1.75
N VAL A 124 -13.14 -2.52 -1.69
CA VAL A 124 -13.66 -1.65 -2.75
C VAL A 124 -13.80 -0.23 -2.22
N ASP A 125 -13.33 0.74 -2.99
CA ASP A 125 -13.30 2.15 -2.58
C ASP A 125 -13.37 3.07 -3.81
N TRP A 126 -14.00 4.23 -3.65
CA TRP A 126 -14.07 5.27 -4.69
C TRP A 126 -12.96 6.31 -4.50
N LYS A 127 -12.43 6.80 -5.61
CA LYS A 127 -11.45 7.89 -5.63
C LYS A 127 -11.85 8.95 -6.65
N HIS A 128 -11.85 10.22 -6.23
CA HIS A 128 -12.05 11.35 -7.13
C HIS A 128 -10.73 11.66 -7.86
N LEU A 129 -10.77 11.68 -9.19
CA LEU A 129 -9.60 11.90 -10.04
C LEU A 129 -9.44 13.36 -10.50
N GLY A 130 -10.42 14.22 -10.22
CA GLY A 130 -10.45 15.58 -10.75
C GLY A 130 -11.17 15.66 -12.09
N ALA A 131 -11.03 16.80 -12.77
CA ALA A 131 -11.66 17.06 -14.06
C ALA A 131 -10.72 16.63 -15.20
N TRP A 132 -11.24 15.83 -16.12
CA TRP A 132 -10.50 15.24 -17.24
C TRP A 132 -11.28 15.36 -18.56
N PRO A 133 -10.60 15.42 -19.71
CA PRO A 133 -11.27 15.42 -21.01
C PRO A 133 -12.10 14.15 -21.22
N LEU A 134 -13.32 14.26 -21.72
CA LEU A 134 -14.16 13.13 -22.12
C LEU A 134 -15.01 13.57 -23.32
N GLY A 135 -14.77 12.95 -24.48
CA GLY A 135 -15.29 13.42 -25.74
C GLY A 135 -14.78 14.84 -26.04
N GLU A 136 -15.70 15.80 -26.07
CA GLU A 136 -15.39 17.22 -26.32
C GLU A 136 -15.42 18.07 -25.04
N GLU A 137 -15.80 17.47 -23.91
CA GLU A 137 -16.00 18.16 -22.64
C GLU A 137 -14.89 17.84 -21.64
N VAL A 138 -14.83 18.62 -20.55
CA VAL A 138 -14.00 18.32 -19.39
C VAL A 138 -14.93 18.05 -18.21
N VAL A 139 -14.92 16.81 -17.70
CA VAL A 139 -15.88 16.35 -16.69
C VAL A 139 -15.15 15.75 -15.48
N PRO A 140 -15.74 15.78 -14.28
CA PRO A 140 -15.18 15.07 -13.13
C PRO A 140 -15.17 13.56 -13.39
N LEU A 141 -14.02 12.93 -13.18
CA LEU A 141 -13.87 11.47 -13.23
C LEU A 141 -13.61 10.90 -11.84
N HIS A 142 -14.09 9.67 -11.67
CA HIS A 142 -13.95 8.87 -10.47
C HIS A 142 -13.38 7.49 -10.84
N ALA A 143 -12.54 6.93 -9.98
CA ALA A 143 -12.07 5.55 -10.08
C ALA A 143 -12.72 4.70 -8.99
N LEU A 144 -13.41 3.63 -9.39
CA LEU A 144 -13.70 2.53 -8.49
C LEU A 144 -12.46 1.64 -8.44
N VAL A 145 -11.89 1.48 -7.25
CA VAL A 145 -10.70 0.68 -7.02
C VAL A 145 -11.07 -0.53 -6.18
N ALA A 146 -10.88 -1.73 -6.73
CA ALA A 146 -11.02 -2.99 -6.01
C ALA A 146 -9.64 -3.60 -5.78
N VAL A 147 -9.28 -3.92 -4.54
CA VAL A 147 -7.95 -4.42 -4.20
C VAL A 147 -8.05 -5.76 -3.50
N LEU A 148 -7.39 -6.78 -4.05
CA LEU A 148 -7.25 -8.06 -3.38
C LEU A 148 -6.41 -7.92 -2.11
N GLY A 149 -6.93 -8.45 -1.01
CA GLY A 149 -6.30 -8.40 0.28
C GLY A 149 -4.93 -9.06 0.29
N HIS A 150 -4.76 -10.26 -0.29
CA HIS A 150 -3.49 -10.97 -0.15
C HIS A 150 -2.40 -10.47 -1.11
N SER A 151 -2.65 -10.56 -2.43
CA SER A 151 -1.70 -10.19 -3.49
C SER A 151 -1.45 -8.70 -3.61
N ARG A 152 -2.40 -7.87 -3.15
CA ARG A 152 -2.45 -6.41 -3.34
C ARG A 152 -2.66 -5.98 -4.77
N MET A 153 -3.12 -6.90 -5.61
CA MET A 153 -3.50 -6.56 -6.97
C MET A 153 -4.72 -5.62 -6.95
N PRO A 154 -4.61 -4.41 -7.52
CA PRO A 154 -5.75 -3.54 -7.76
C PRO A 154 -6.38 -3.84 -9.13
N ALA A 155 -7.68 -3.69 -9.23
CA ALA A 155 -8.41 -3.41 -10.46
C ALA A 155 -9.03 -2.01 -10.36
N ILE A 156 -9.06 -1.30 -11.47
CA ILE A 156 -9.47 0.11 -11.53
C ILE A 156 -10.43 0.26 -12.70
N ARG A 157 -11.60 0.86 -12.44
CA ARG A 157 -12.59 1.19 -13.45
C ARG A 157 -13.08 2.63 -13.30
N ILE A 158 -13.18 3.33 -14.42
CA ILE A 158 -13.37 4.78 -14.47
C ILE A 158 -14.85 5.11 -14.74
N ALA A 159 -15.38 6.10 -14.04
CA ALA A 159 -16.76 6.54 -14.17
C ALA A 159 -16.90 8.06 -14.02
N THR A 160 -18.01 8.59 -14.51
CA THR A 160 -18.42 10.00 -14.35
C THR A 160 -19.34 10.21 -13.14
N SER A 161 -19.82 9.15 -12.50
CA SER A 161 -20.66 9.23 -11.30
C SER A 161 -20.43 8.04 -10.37
N CYS A 162 -20.66 8.25 -9.08
CA CYS A 162 -20.63 7.21 -8.05
C CYS A 162 -22.05 6.72 -7.69
N THR A 163 -22.97 6.67 -8.66
CA THR A 163 -24.32 6.14 -8.41
C THR A 163 -24.25 4.65 -8.10
N ARG A 164 -25.31 4.08 -7.50
CA ARG A 164 -25.37 2.64 -7.20
C ARG A 164 -25.23 1.79 -8.47
N GLN A 165 -25.93 2.17 -9.53
CA GLN A 165 -25.84 1.48 -10.83
C GLN A 165 -24.42 1.50 -11.38
N ALA A 166 -23.78 2.68 -11.43
CA ALA A 166 -22.40 2.80 -11.89
C ALA A 166 -21.44 2.00 -11.00
N THR A 167 -21.65 2.01 -9.68
CA THR A 167 -20.82 1.27 -8.73
C THR A 167 -20.89 -0.23 -8.95
N PHE A 168 -22.09 -0.80 -9.11
CA PHE A 168 -22.25 -2.25 -9.32
C PHE A 168 -21.70 -2.70 -10.66
N GLU A 169 -21.97 -1.95 -11.73
CA GLU A 169 -21.44 -2.23 -13.06
C GLU A 169 -19.90 -2.19 -13.08
N ARG A 170 -19.31 -1.16 -12.47
CA ARG A 170 -17.84 -1.01 -12.39
C ARG A 170 -17.22 -2.06 -11.46
N LEU A 171 -17.90 -2.44 -10.38
CA LEU A 171 -17.44 -3.49 -9.47
C LEU A 171 -17.36 -4.84 -10.18
N LEU A 172 -18.39 -5.23 -10.93
CA LEU A 172 -18.39 -6.48 -11.69
C LEU A 172 -17.21 -6.54 -12.67
N ARG A 173 -16.96 -5.45 -13.41
CA ARG A 173 -15.80 -5.33 -14.30
C ARG A 173 -14.46 -5.38 -13.56
N CYS A 174 -14.37 -4.78 -12.37
CA CYS A 174 -13.19 -4.91 -11.52
C CYS A 174 -12.97 -6.36 -11.07
N LEU A 175 -14.02 -7.08 -10.66
CA LEU A 175 -13.92 -8.47 -10.24
C LEU A 175 -13.49 -9.38 -11.41
N GLU A 176 -14.01 -9.13 -12.60
CA GLU A 176 -13.55 -9.79 -13.83
C GLU A 176 -12.06 -9.54 -14.09
N ASP A 177 -11.61 -8.28 -13.99
CA ASP A 177 -10.19 -7.94 -14.15
C ASP A 177 -9.29 -8.57 -13.08
N LEU A 178 -9.79 -8.76 -11.85
CA LEU A 178 -9.07 -9.46 -10.79
C LEU A 178 -9.02 -10.98 -11.02
N GLY A 179 -9.83 -11.51 -11.93
CA GLY A 179 -9.96 -12.94 -12.22
C GLY A 179 -10.98 -13.68 -11.33
N GLY A 180 -11.84 -12.95 -10.62
CA GLY A 180 -12.93 -13.54 -9.84
C GLY A 180 -13.36 -12.76 -8.60
N VAL A 181 -14.27 -13.38 -7.85
CA VAL A 181 -14.86 -12.89 -6.61
C VAL A 181 -14.19 -13.56 -5.41
N SER A 182 -13.82 -12.76 -4.40
CA SER A 182 -13.33 -13.28 -3.12
C SER A 182 -14.48 -13.62 -2.18
N ARG A 183 -14.18 -14.33 -1.08
CA ARG A 183 -15.22 -14.72 -0.10
C ARG A 183 -15.92 -13.52 0.54
N GLU A 184 -15.24 -12.39 0.64
CA GLU A 184 -15.74 -11.17 1.27
C GLU A 184 -15.46 -9.92 0.44
N LEU A 185 -16.47 -9.09 0.24
CA LEU A 185 -16.32 -7.75 -0.32
C LEU A 185 -16.42 -6.72 0.79
N LEU A 186 -15.29 -6.07 1.10
CA LEU A 186 -15.20 -5.03 2.12
C LEU A 186 -15.41 -3.65 1.50
N THR A 187 -16.46 -2.95 1.89
CA THR A 187 -16.80 -1.60 1.38
C THR A 187 -16.86 -0.58 2.51
N ASP A 188 -16.79 0.71 2.16
CA ASP A 188 -17.09 1.79 3.10
C ASP A 188 -18.61 1.94 3.32
N ARG A 189 -19.01 2.67 4.38
CA ARG A 189 -20.42 2.82 4.78
C ARG A 189 -21.15 3.92 4.00
N ASP A 190 -20.96 3.98 2.69
CA ASP A 190 -21.67 4.95 1.86
C ASP A 190 -23.13 4.51 1.61
N THR A 191 -23.93 5.40 1.03
CA THR A 191 -25.35 5.16 0.73
C THR A 191 -25.56 4.22 -0.46
N VAL A 192 -24.50 3.86 -1.19
CA VAL A 192 -24.57 2.85 -2.25
C VAL A 192 -24.72 1.47 -1.61
N PHE A 193 -23.91 1.19 -0.58
CA PHE A 193 -23.85 -0.10 0.11
C PHE A 193 -24.71 -0.19 1.37
N CYS A 194 -25.15 0.94 1.92
CA CYS A 194 -25.96 0.99 3.15
C CYS A 194 -27.29 1.75 2.96
N THR A 195 -28.27 1.44 3.79
CA THR A 195 -29.51 2.24 3.91
C THR A 195 -29.22 3.61 4.52
N ALA A 196 -30.16 4.55 4.36
CA ALA A 196 -30.08 5.87 5.00
C ALA A 196 -30.00 5.72 6.53
N GLY A 197 -28.84 6.03 7.10
CA GLY A 197 -28.53 5.82 8.53
C GLY A 197 -27.30 4.93 8.79
N GLY A 198 -26.83 4.18 7.77
CA GLY A 198 -25.52 3.52 7.79
C GLY A 198 -25.39 2.31 8.74
N SER A 199 -26.51 1.81 9.26
CA SER A 199 -26.57 0.66 10.19
C SER A 199 -26.90 -0.66 9.50
N LEU A 200 -27.52 -0.63 8.32
CA LEU A 200 -27.96 -1.81 7.56
C LEU A 200 -27.42 -1.73 6.12
N LEU A 201 -27.12 -2.89 5.53
CA LEU A 201 -26.76 -2.98 4.12
C LEU A 201 -27.95 -2.63 3.23
N SER A 202 -27.70 -2.03 2.07
CA SER A 202 -28.76 -1.80 1.08
C SER A 202 -29.22 -3.15 0.51
N PRO A 203 -30.54 -3.37 0.33
CA PRO A 203 -31.05 -4.62 -0.22
C PRO A 203 -30.42 -4.97 -1.58
N GLU A 204 -30.24 -3.98 -2.46
CA GLU A 204 -29.64 -4.22 -3.77
C GLU A 204 -28.16 -4.66 -3.69
N TRP A 205 -27.45 -4.28 -2.62
CA TRP A 205 -26.09 -4.74 -2.38
C TRP A 205 -26.05 -6.16 -1.84
N VAL A 206 -26.99 -6.51 -0.96
CA VAL A 206 -27.17 -7.88 -0.44
C VAL A 206 -27.48 -8.83 -1.59
N ASP A 207 -28.47 -8.50 -2.42
CA ASP A 207 -28.88 -9.28 -3.59
C ASP A 207 -27.70 -9.53 -4.54
N LEU A 208 -26.92 -8.48 -4.84
CA LEU A 208 -25.74 -8.61 -5.69
C LEU A 208 -24.68 -9.53 -5.06
N CYS A 209 -24.46 -9.45 -3.76
CA CYS A 209 -23.51 -10.31 -3.07
C CYS A 209 -23.95 -11.77 -3.06
N GLU A 210 -25.25 -12.04 -2.86
CA GLU A 210 -25.82 -13.38 -2.95
C GLU A 210 -25.62 -13.98 -4.35
N LEU A 211 -25.93 -13.21 -5.40
CA LEU A 211 -25.72 -13.62 -6.79
C LEU A 211 -24.24 -13.89 -7.11
N LEU A 212 -23.32 -13.15 -6.47
CA LEU A 212 -21.88 -13.34 -6.60
C LEU A 212 -21.31 -14.44 -5.69
N GLY A 213 -22.10 -15.00 -4.77
CA GLY A 213 -21.65 -15.97 -3.79
C GLY A 213 -20.61 -15.41 -2.80
N THR A 214 -20.69 -14.13 -2.46
CA THR A 214 -19.76 -13.43 -1.58
C THR A 214 -20.47 -12.81 -0.38
N VAL A 215 -19.73 -12.56 0.71
CA VAL A 215 -20.27 -11.97 1.92
C VAL A 215 -19.96 -10.46 1.96
N PRO A 216 -20.96 -9.58 2.00
CA PRO A 216 -20.74 -8.15 2.15
C PRO A 216 -20.20 -7.83 3.54
N ARG A 217 -19.14 -7.02 3.62
CA ARG A 217 -18.57 -6.53 4.87
C ARG A 217 -18.41 -5.01 4.81
N LEU A 218 -18.64 -4.35 5.93
CA LEU A 218 -18.44 -2.90 6.05
C LEU A 218 -17.17 -2.59 6.84
N CYS A 219 -16.44 -1.58 6.38
CA CYS A 219 -15.40 -0.94 7.17
C CYS A 219 -15.98 -0.43 8.51
N ARG A 220 -15.21 -0.63 9.58
CA ARG A 220 -15.54 -0.05 10.89
C ARG A 220 -15.32 1.48 10.87
N PRO A 221 -16.26 2.28 11.39
CA PRO A 221 -16.13 3.73 11.47
C PRO A 221 -15.13 4.08 12.58
N TYR A 222 -14.50 5.25 12.46
CA TYR A 222 -13.55 5.78 13.46
C TYR A 222 -12.24 5.00 13.69
N ARG A 223 -11.78 4.21 12.72
CA ARG A 223 -10.41 3.69 12.70
C ARG A 223 -9.71 3.85 11.35
N ALA A 224 -9.54 5.11 10.92
CA ALA A 224 -8.60 5.48 9.85
C ALA A 224 -7.16 4.97 10.12
N LYS A 225 -6.81 4.69 11.39
CA LYS A 225 -5.45 4.33 11.80
C LYS A 225 -5.07 2.85 11.62
N THR A 226 -6.04 1.94 11.39
CA THR A 226 -5.79 0.51 11.12
C THR A 226 -5.95 0.11 9.64
N LYS A 227 -6.35 1.05 8.78
CA LYS A 227 -6.57 0.82 7.35
C LYS A 227 -5.27 0.77 6.52
N GLY A 228 -4.08 0.70 7.14
CA GLY A 228 -2.77 0.90 6.50
C GLY A 228 -2.34 -0.11 5.43
N LYS A 229 -3.16 -1.13 5.15
CA LYS A 229 -2.92 -2.19 4.18
C LYS A 229 -3.33 -1.77 2.77
N VAL A 230 -4.64 -1.63 2.57
CA VAL A 230 -5.26 -1.25 1.30
C VAL A 230 -5.32 0.26 1.16
N GLU A 231 -5.41 1.07 2.23
CA GLU A 231 -5.29 2.54 2.09
C GLU A 231 -3.96 2.94 1.46
N ARG A 232 -2.89 2.18 1.74
CA ARG A 232 -1.60 2.47 1.09
C ARG A 232 -1.68 2.21 -0.41
N VAL A 233 -2.36 1.15 -0.84
CA VAL A 233 -2.61 0.86 -2.26
C VAL A 233 -3.55 1.90 -2.86
N ASN A 234 -4.66 2.24 -2.21
CA ASN A 234 -5.62 3.24 -2.67
C ASN A 234 -5.00 4.64 -2.77
N ARG A 235 -4.18 5.04 -1.79
CA ARG A 235 -3.40 6.28 -1.85
C ARG A 235 -2.36 6.22 -2.96
N GLU A 236 -1.73 5.07 -3.16
CA GLU A 236 -0.76 4.90 -4.23
C GLU A 236 -1.41 4.94 -5.61
N VAL A 237 -2.60 4.38 -5.79
CA VAL A 237 -3.42 4.59 -6.99
C VAL A 237 -3.67 6.09 -7.15
N GLN A 238 -4.14 6.79 -6.11
CA GLN A 238 -4.38 8.22 -6.22
C GLN A 238 -3.12 9.04 -6.56
N GLU A 239 -1.97 8.78 -5.94
CA GLU A 239 -0.76 9.58 -6.14
C GLU A 239 0.05 9.15 -7.38
N SER A 240 0.10 7.84 -7.67
CA SER A 240 0.98 7.28 -8.70
C SER A 240 0.27 7.03 -10.02
N PHE A 241 -0.99 6.57 -10.01
CA PHE A 241 -1.74 6.38 -11.25
C PHE A 241 -2.08 7.74 -11.85
N LEU A 242 -2.56 8.73 -11.07
CA LEU A 242 -2.82 10.07 -11.59
C LEU A 242 -1.58 10.70 -12.23
N ALA A 243 -0.44 10.66 -11.54
CA ALA A 243 0.81 11.21 -12.07
C ALA A 243 1.29 10.49 -13.35
N TRP A 244 1.04 9.19 -13.47
CA TRP A 244 1.34 8.43 -14.68
C TRP A 244 0.36 8.76 -15.81
N LEU A 245 -0.93 8.86 -15.49
CA LEU A 245 -2.02 9.13 -16.43
C LEU A 245 -1.88 10.50 -17.08
N THR A 246 -1.47 11.53 -16.33
CA THR A 246 -1.23 12.88 -16.90
C THR A 246 -0.11 12.92 -17.93
N GLY A 247 0.75 11.89 -17.96
CA GLY A 247 1.84 11.77 -18.95
C GLY A 247 1.44 10.98 -20.20
N GLN A 248 0.22 10.43 -20.26
CA GLN A 248 -0.23 9.62 -21.39
C GLN A 248 -0.82 10.47 -22.50
N LEU A 249 -0.67 10.00 -23.73
CA LEU A 249 -1.36 10.60 -24.88
C LEU A 249 -2.81 10.13 -24.89
N LEU A 250 -3.74 11.07 -24.84
CA LEU A 250 -5.17 10.79 -24.98
C LEU A 250 -5.59 10.89 -26.45
N SER A 251 -6.53 10.03 -26.85
CA SER A 251 -7.25 10.18 -28.12
C SER A 251 -7.89 11.57 -28.22
N PRO A 252 -8.07 12.16 -29.42
CA PRO A 252 -8.67 13.48 -29.58
C PRO A 252 -10.06 13.63 -28.95
N ARG A 253 -10.82 12.53 -28.89
CA ARG A 253 -12.11 12.42 -28.19
C ARG A 253 -12.05 11.20 -27.28
N PRO A 254 -11.50 11.33 -26.06
CA PRO A 254 -11.29 10.19 -25.17
C PRO A 254 -12.62 9.69 -24.60
N THR A 255 -12.74 8.39 -24.40
CA THR A 255 -13.90 7.70 -23.85
C THR A 255 -13.55 7.08 -22.49
N LEU A 256 -14.56 6.65 -21.73
CA LEU A 256 -14.31 5.89 -20.50
C LEU A 256 -13.55 4.58 -20.77
N ALA A 257 -13.77 3.95 -21.93
CA ALA A 257 -13.04 2.76 -22.34
C ALA A 257 -11.55 3.03 -22.56
N ASP A 258 -11.19 4.20 -23.10
CA ASP A 258 -9.79 4.62 -23.25
C ASP A 258 -9.13 4.76 -21.86
N TYR A 259 -9.83 5.39 -20.90
CA TYR A 259 -9.31 5.52 -19.53
C TYR A 259 -9.19 4.18 -18.79
N ASP A 260 -10.15 3.27 -18.98
CA ASP A 260 -10.06 1.89 -18.47
C ASP A 260 -8.86 1.16 -19.07
N ALA A 261 -8.61 1.31 -20.38
CA ALA A 261 -7.45 0.71 -21.04
C ALA A 261 -6.13 1.26 -20.51
N LEU A 262 -6.04 2.58 -20.29
CA LEU A 262 -4.88 3.22 -19.67
C LEU A 262 -4.66 2.75 -18.23
N ALA A 263 -5.74 2.57 -17.45
CA ALA A 263 -5.65 2.01 -16.11
C ALA A 263 -5.09 0.58 -16.13
N LYS A 264 -5.57 -0.27 -17.05
CA LYS A 264 -5.03 -1.63 -17.26
C LYS A 264 -3.56 -1.62 -17.68
N GLN A 265 -3.19 -0.72 -18.59
CA GLN A 265 -1.80 -0.54 -19.01
C GLN A 265 -0.90 -0.17 -17.82
N TRP A 266 -1.30 0.81 -17.02
CA TRP A 266 -0.56 1.19 -15.81
C TRP A 266 -0.39 0.04 -14.83
N LEU A 267 -1.46 -0.73 -14.58
CA LEU A 267 -1.40 -1.92 -13.74
C LEU A 267 -0.38 -2.91 -14.28
N SER A 268 -0.34 -3.13 -15.59
CA SER A 268 0.60 -4.06 -16.22
C SER A 268 2.06 -3.61 -16.17
N GLU A 269 2.33 -2.32 -16.43
CA GLU A 269 3.68 -1.79 -16.55
C GLU A 269 4.31 -1.44 -15.19
N VAL A 270 3.48 -0.96 -14.26
CA VAL A 270 3.96 -0.36 -13.00
C VAL A 270 3.66 -1.25 -11.79
N VAL A 271 2.47 -1.85 -11.74
CA VAL A 271 2.01 -2.56 -10.54
C VAL A 271 2.41 -4.03 -10.56
N LEU A 272 2.07 -4.78 -11.61
CA LEU A 272 2.35 -6.21 -11.73
C LEU A 272 3.83 -6.60 -11.51
N PRO A 273 4.84 -5.96 -12.13
CA PRO A 273 6.24 -6.33 -11.97
C PRO A 273 6.83 -5.89 -10.61
N ARG A 274 6.08 -5.14 -9.82
CA ARG A 274 6.58 -4.59 -8.57
C ARG A 274 6.67 -5.65 -7.49
N ARG A 275 7.80 -5.61 -6.76
CA ARG A 275 7.96 -6.36 -5.52
C ARG A 275 7.36 -5.60 -4.34
N HIS A 276 6.33 -6.15 -3.72
CA HIS A 276 5.68 -5.52 -2.58
C HIS A 276 6.59 -5.56 -1.32
N ARG A 277 6.70 -4.42 -0.62
CA ARG A 277 7.72 -4.22 0.42
C ARG A 277 7.51 -5.12 1.64
N THR A 278 6.26 -5.43 1.97
CA THR A 278 5.90 -6.20 3.16
C THR A 278 5.96 -7.70 2.88
N THR A 279 5.24 -8.15 1.86
CA THR A 279 5.17 -9.58 1.49
C THR A 279 6.46 -10.07 0.83
N LYS A 280 7.30 -9.16 0.31
CA LYS A 280 8.53 -9.49 -0.45
C LYS A 280 8.27 -10.33 -1.69
N ARG A 281 7.03 -10.37 -2.17
CA ARG A 281 6.61 -11.07 -3.39
C ARG A 281 6.38 -10.08 -4.52
N VAL A 282 6.53 -10.54 -5.75
CA VAL A 282 6.08 -9.79 -6.93
C VAL A 282 4.55 -9.85 -6.96
N ILE A 283 3.89 -8.71 -7.24
CA ILE A 283 2.41 -8.64 -7.22
C ILE A 283 1.83 -9.63 -8.23
N ALA A 284 2.38 -9.71 -9.45
CA ALA A 284 1.93 -10.64 -10.47
C ALA A 284 1.97 -12.12 -10.01
N GLU A 285 3.05 -12.54 -9.36
CA GLU A 285 3.19 -13.92 -8.85
C GLU A 285 2.15 -14.23 -7.77
N ALA A 286 2.01 -13.32 -6.80
CA ALA A 286 1.05 -13.48 -5.71
C ALA A 286 -0.40 -13.44 -6.23
N TRP A 287 -0.67 -12.61 -7.23
CA TRP A 287 -1.98 -12.52 -7.87
C TRP A 287 -2.33 -13.80 -8.62
N HIS A 288 -1.40 -14.34 -9.41
CA HIS A 288 -1.61 -15.58 -10.16
C HIS A 288 -1.96 -16.77 -9.26
N GLU A 289 -1.38 -16.84 -8.06
CA GLU A 289 -1.74 -17.85 -7.05
C GLU A 289 -3.12 -17.58 -6.45
N GLU A 290 -3.40 -16.33 -6.09
CA GLU A 290 -4.66 -15.93 -5.47
C GLU A 290 -5.86 -16.11 -6.41
N GLN A 291 -5.71 -15.84 -7.71
CA GLN A 291 -6.75 -15.99 -8.72
C GLN A 291 -7.38 -17.39 -8.72
N ARG A 292 -6.59 -18.43 -8.45
CA ARG A 292 -7.06 -19.82 -8.42
C ARG A 292 -8.01 -20.11 -7.26
N LEU A 293 -8.09 -19.21 -6.30
CA LEU A 293 -8.93 -19.31 -5.10
C LEU A 293 -10.17 -18.40 -5.18
N LEU A 294 -10.31 -17.62 -6.25
CA LEU A 294 -11.47 -16.77 -6.48
C LEU A 294 -12.59 -17.56 -7.16
N ALA A 295 -13.82 -17.26 -6.79
CA ALA A 295 -14.99 -17.76 -7.51
C ALA A 295 -15.11 -17.03 -8.85
N PRO A 296 -15.52 -17.70 -9.94
CA PRO A 296 -15.75 -17.00 -11.21
C PRO A 296 -16.89 -15.99 -11.06
N VAL A 297 -16.78 -14.85 -11.74
CA VAL A 297 -17.90 -13.91 -11.84
C VAL A 297 -18.97 -14.55 -12.74
N PRO A 298 -20.24 -14.68 -12.29
CA PRO A 298 -21.28 -15.29 -13.12
C PRO A 298 -21.51 -14.49 -14.42
N GLU A 299 -21.37 -15.15 -15.56
CA GLU A 299 -21.40 -14.52 -16.89
C GLU A 299 -22.71 -13.76 -17.17
N HIS A 300 -23.84 -14.29 -16.70
CA HIS A 300 -25.15 -13.66 -16.83
C HIS A 300 -25.23 -12.29 -16.13
N LEU A 301 -24.46 -12.07 -15.05
CA LEU A 301 -24.39 -10.77 -14.37
C LEU A 301 -23.58 -9.78 -15.20
N ILE A 302 -22.48 -10.25 -15.81
CA ILE A 302 -21.67 -9.41 -16.71
C ILE A 302 -22.55 -8.93 -17.86
N GLN A 303 -23.16 -9.84 -18.61
CA GLN A 303 -24.01 -9.52 -19.75
C GLN A 303 -25.15 -8.54 -19.40
N ARG A 304 -25.79 -8.73 -18.23
CA ARG A 304 -26.89 -7.86 -17.75
C ARG A 304 -26.43 -6.43 -17.43
N PHE A 305 -25.19 -6.25 -17.00
CA PHE A 305 -24.66 -4.92 -16.65
C PHE A 305 -23.83 -4.29 -17.78
N THR A 306 -23.34 -5.06 -18.77
CA THR A 306 -22.53 -4.53 -19.88
C THR A 306 -23.34 -4.02 -21.07
N GLY A 307 -24.64 -4.32 -21.15
CA GLY A 307 -25.55 -3.71 -22.13
C GLY A 307 -25.55 -4.31 -23.54
N ASP A 308 -25.04 -5.54 -23.73
CA ASP A 308 -25.13 -6.27 -25.01
C ASP A 308 -26.54 -6.87 -25.29
N GLY A 309 -27.54 -6.48 -24.49
CA GLY A 309 -28.95 -6.80 -24.71
C GLY A 309 -29.84 -5.66 -24.23
N GLU A 310 -30.92 -5.37 -24.97
CA GLU A 310 -31.92 -4.38 -24.58
C GLU A 310 -32.58 -4.78 -23.24
N ALA A 311 -32.07 -4.25 -22.13
CA ALA A 311 -32.82 -4.01 -20.89
C ALA A 311 -31.93 -3.26 -19.90
N HIS A 312 -32.41 -2.13 -19.41
CA HIS A 312 -31.83 -1.41 -18.28
C HIS A 312 -31.61 -2.35 -17.08
N PRO A 313 -30.50 -2.22 -16.33
CA PRO A 313 -30.24 -3.06 -15.17
C PRO A 313 -31.12 -2.59 -14.02
N VAL A 314 -32.38 -3.00 -14.03
CA VAL A 314 -33.18 -3.10 -12.80
C VAL A 314 -32.75 -4.42 -12.18
N LEU A 315 -32.06 -4.37 -11.03
CA LEU A 315 -32.03 -5.53 -10.14
C LEU A 315 -33.50 -5.82 -9.80
N HIS A 316 -34.06 -6.87 -10.41
CA HIS A 316 -35.34 -7.38 -9.97
C HIS A 316 -35.08 -7.99 -8.60
N VAL A 317 -35.36 -7.19 -7.58
CA VAL A 317 -35.18 -7.54 -6.18
C VAL A 317 -35.80 -8.90 -5.92
N ILE A 318 -34.97 -9.81 -5.41
CA ILE A 318 -35.41 -11.12 -4.97
C ILE A 318 -36.13 -10.88 -3.64
N ASP A 319 -37.45 -11.00 -3.67
CA ASP A 319 -38.38 -10.95 -2.53
C ASP A 319 -38.57 -9.59 -1.78
N PRO A 320 -39.68 -8.87 -2.02
CA PRO A 320 -40.10 -7.69 -1.25
C PRO A 320 -40.29 -7.91 0.26
N ALA A 321 -40.51 -9.14 0.73
CA ALA A 321 -40.71 -9.47 2.14
C ALA A 321 -39.37 -9.61 2.90
N GLN A 322 -38.31 -10.11 2.25
CA GLN A 322 -36.94 -10.06 2.80
C GLN A 322 -36.38 -8.62 2.83
N ARG A 323 -36.92 -7.74 1.97
CA ARG A 323 -36.50 -6.36 1.73
C ARG A 323 -36.70 -5.37 2.88
N GLN A 324 -37.63 -5.61 3.81
CA GLN A 324 -38.01 -4.58 4.80
C GLN A 324 -37.03 -4.40 5.96
N LEU A 325 -36.08 -5.32 6.16
CA LEU A 325 -35.21 -5.31 7.34
C LEU A 325 -33.74 -5.06 7.04
N GLY A 326 -33.26 -5.32 5.82
CA GLY A 326 -31.82 -5.39 5.52
C GLY A 326 -31.12 -6.48 6.35
N GLU A 327 -29.94 -6.92 5.92
CA GLU A 327 -29.15 -7.82 6.78
C GLU A 327 -28.48 -7.03 7.90
N GLN A 328 -28.54 -7.57 9.12
CA GLN A 328 -27.75 -7.05 10.23
C GLN A 328 -26.27 -7.25 9.90
N VAL A 329 -25.51 -6.15 9.96
CA VAL A 329 -24.09 -6.16 9.67
C VAL A 329 -23.37 -6.95 10.77
N ASP A 330 -22.82 -8.10 10.40
CA ASP A 330 -21.97 -8.85 11.29
C ASP A 330 -20.60 -8.15 11.39
N VAL A 331 -20.47 -7.29 12.40
CA VAL A 331 -19.26 -6.54 12.72
C VAL A 331 -18.29 -7.49 13.42
N ARG A 332 -17.48 -8.22 12.64
CA ARG A 332 -16.46 -9.13 13.17
C ARG A 332 -15.69 -8.51 14.34
N PRO A 333 -15.58 -9.15 15.51
CA PRO A 333 -14.75 -8.68 16.62
C PRO A 333 -13.27 -8.64 16.24
N LEU A 334 -12.48 -7.75 16.88
CA LEU A 334 -11.05 -7.59 16.55
C LEU A 334 -10.27 -8.91 16.64
N THR A 335 -10.68 -9.77 17.58
CA THR A 335 -10.09 -11.09 17.86
C THR A 335 -10.19 -12.07 16.70
N GLU A 336 -11.22 -11.96 15.86
CA GLU A 336 -11.35 -12.82 14.66
C GLU A 336 -10.42 -12.38 13.52
N TYR A 337 -9.96 -11.12 13.55
CA TYR A 337 -8.99 -10.59 12.60
C TYR A 337 -7.53 -10.81 13.03
N GLU A 338 -7.30 -11.37 14.22
CA GLU A 338 -5.98 -11.68 14.78
C GLU A 338 -5.54 -13.12 14.44
N VAL A 339 -6.39 -13.92 13.81
CA VAL A 339 -6.08 -15.32 13.48
C VAL A 339 -5.31 -15.41 12.16
N ALA A 340 -3.99 -15.30 12.28
CA ALA A 340 -2.97 -16.16 11.64
C ALA A 340 -1.62 -15.42 11.69
N MET A 341 -0.87 -15.60 12.79
CA MET A 341 0.59 -15.53 12.74
C MET A 341 1.16 -16.86 12.31
#